data_AF-A0A2G6N123-F1
#
_entry.id   AF-A0A2G6N123-F1
#
_cell.length_a   1.000
_cell.length_b   1.000
_cell.length_c   1.000
_cell.angle_alpha   90.00
_cell.angle_beta   90.00
_cell.angle_gamma   90.00
#
_symmetry.space_group_name_H-M   'P 1'
#
loop_
_entity.id
_entity.type
_entity.pdbx_description
1 polymer ?
#
loop_
_entity_poly.entity_id
_entity_poly.type
_entity_poly.pdbx_seq_one_letter_code
_entity_poly.pdbx_strand_id
1 'polypeptide(L)'
;MQTPLFDFTRSDEHAGFRLERLEVYNWGTFDKKVWSLQPDGENCLVTGDIGSGKSTLVDAITTLFVPAHRAAFNKAAGAERKERSLRSYVLGYYKTERSEFGPSSTPVALRDHNSYSVVLGVFFNKGYNQKITLAQVFWCKDKQGQPDRYYIVAKTPLTISQHFSGFGSDLGDLKKQLRAEDSLDIFETFPQYSAEFMRQFGIQHKQA
;
A
#
# COMPACT_ATOMS: atom_id res chain seq x y z
N MET A 1 -33.95 29.30 -36.58
CA MET A 1 -32.86 29.74 -35.66
C MET A 1 -32.05 28.50 -35.31
N GLN A 2 -30.72 28.57 -35.29
CA GLN A 2 -29.89 27.42 -34.90
C GLN A 2 -29.61 27.47 -33.39
N THR A 3 -29.89 26.38 -32.68
CA THR A 3 -29.44 26.19 -31.30
C THR A 3 -27.95 25.84 -31.32
N PRO A 4 -27.08 26.51 -30.54
CA PRO A 4 -25.68 26.12 -30.45
C PRO A 4 -25.55 24.75 -29.78
N LEU A 5 -25.11 23.74 -30.54
CA LEU A 5 -24.83 22.38 -30.03
C LEU A 5 -23.45 22.34 -29.36
N PHE A 6 -23.29 23.10 -28.28
CA PHE A 6 -22.11 23.06 -27.42
C PHE A 6 -22.57 22.87 -25.98
N ASP A 7 -22.89 21.62 -25.64
CA ASP A 7 -22.99 21.22 -24.25
C ASP A 7 -21.58 21.24 -23.64
N PHE A 8 -21.36 22.14 -22.68
CA PHE A 8 -20.10 22.26 -21.94
C PHE A 8 -20.09 21.36 -20.69
N THR A 9 -20.64 20.15 -20.82
CA THR A 9 -20.33 19.02 -19.93
C THR A 9 -18.84 18.70 -20.03
N ARG A 10 -18.04 19.39 -19.21
CA ARG A 10 -16.63 19.03 -18.95
C ARG A 10 -16.59 17.54 -18.62
N SER A 11 -15.88 16.75 -19.44
CA SER A 11 -15.90 15.28 -19.42
C SER A 11 -15.89 14.68 -18.02
N ASP A 12 -17.05 14.20 -17.56
CA ASP A 12 -17.19 13.52 -16.25
C ASP A 12 -16.42 12.18 -16.22
N GLU A 13 -15.99 11.70 -17.40
CA GLU A 13 -15.01 10.62 -17.64
C GLU A 13 -13.74 10.72 -16.76
N HIS A 14 -13.37 11.95 -16.37
CA HIS A 14 -12.20 12.28 -15.57
C HIS A 14 -12.49 12.55 -14.08
N ALA A 15 -13.75 12.42 -13.65
CA ALA A 15 -14.12 12.52 -12.23
C ALA A 15 -13.78 11.23 -11.46
N GLY A 16 -13.43 11.39 -10.18
CA GLY A 16 -13.14 10.29 -9.26
C GLY A 16 -11.64 10.07 -9.01
N PHE A 17 -11.32 9.46 -7.88
CA PHE A 17 -9.94 9.22 -7.44
C PHE A 17 -9.30 8.04 -8.20
N ARG A 18 -8.23 8.33 -8.93
CA ARG A 18 -7.43 7.36 -9.70
C ARG A 18 -6.01 7.29 -9.14
N LEU A 19 -5.35 6.13 -9.23
CA LEU A 19 -3.98 5.95 -8.73
C LEU A 19 -2.99 6.74 -9.60
N GLU A 20 -2.42 7.82 -9.05
CA GLU A 20 -1.40 8.63 -9.70
C GLU A 20 -0.02 7.99 -9.51
N ARG A 21 0.32 7.64 -8.25
CA ARG A 21 1.62 7.06 -7.90
C ARG A 21 1.48 6.01 -6.82
N LEU A 22 2.10 4.86 -7.01
CA LEU A 22 2.43 3.90 -5.95
C LEU A 22 3.91 4.07 -5.59
N GLU A 23 4.22 4.00 -4.30
CA GLU A 23 5.56 3.81 -3.77
C GLU A 23 5.55 2.62 -2.79
N VAL A 24 6.60 1.79 -2.85
CA VAL A 24 6.83 0.71 -1.88
C VAL A 24 8.28 0.72 -1.39
N TYR A 25 8.44 0.41 -0.11
CA TYR A 25 9.73 0.22 0.55
C TYR A 25 9.67 -1.06 1.39
N ASN A 26 10.69 -1.91 1.28
CA ASN A 26 10.83 -3.13 2.07
C ASN A 26 9.58 -4.06 2.01
N TRP A 27 9.02 -4.25 0.81
CA TRP A 27 7.75 -4.95 0.58
C TRP A 27 7.93 -6.15 -0.38
N GLY A 28 7.70 -7.36 0.12
CA GLY A 28 8.02 -8.60 -0.57
C GLY A 28 9.50 -8.64 -0.94
N THR A 29 9.79 -8.81 -2.23
CA THR A 29 11.15 -8.78 -2.81
C THR A 29 11.69 -7.38 -3.08
N PHE A 30 10.89 -6.32 -2.94
CA PHE A 30 11.35 -4.93 -3.09
C PHE A 30 12.04 -4.46 -1.80
N ASP A 31 13.37 -4.42 -1.81
CA ASP A 31 14.21 -4.25 -0.63
C ASP A 31 15.11 -3.00 -0.71
N LYS A 32 15.50 -2.46 0.46
CA LYS A 32 16.54 -1.43 0.70
C LYS A 32 16.40 -0.05 0.02
N LYS A 33 15.57 0.12 -0.99
CA LYS A 33 15.26 1.42 -1.62
C LYS A 33 13.77 1.60 -1.84
N VAL A 34 13.34 2.85 -2.05
CA VAL A 34 11.99 3.15 -2.53
C VAL A 34 11.89 2.72 -3.99
N TRP A 35 10.83 1.98 -4.32
CA TRP A 35 10.44 1.63 -5.68
C TRP A 35 9.11 2.32 -5.98
N SER A 36 8.98 2.96 -7.15
CA SER A 36 7.76 3.67 -7.55
C SER A 36 7.21 3.13 -8.86
N LEU A 37 5.88 3.13 -8.96
CA LEU A 37 5.11 2.93 -10.18
C LEU A 37 4.21 4.14 -10.36
N GLN A 38 4.18 4.72 -11.57
CA GLN A 38 3.40 5.92 -11.88
C GLN A 38 2.42 5.59 -13.01
N PRO A 39 1.16 5.24 -12.68
CA PRO A 39 0.09 5.11 -13.67
C PRO A 39 -0.50 6.45 -14.10
N ASP A 40 -0.24 7.54 -13.35
CA ASP A 40 -0.74 8.90 -13.62
C ASP A 40 -2.27 9.01 -13.79
N GLY A 41 -3.01 8.05 -13.22
CA GLY A 41 -4.47 7.92 -13.32
C GLY A 41 -4.98 7.12 -14.53
N GLU A 42 -4.07 6.66 -15.39
CA GLU A 42 -4.32 5.93 -16.64
C GLU A 42 -4.11 4.40 -16.51
N ASN A 43 -4.32 3.68 -17.62
CA ASN A 43 -4.13 2.22 -17.68
C ASN A 43 -2.64 1.84 -17.67
N CYS A 44 -2.23 1.04 -16.69
CA CYS A 44 -0.84 0.58 -16.54
C CYS A 44 -0.69 -0.94 -16.76
N LEU A 45 0.25 -1.34 -17.61
CA LEU A 45 0.58 -2.74 -17.90
C LEU A 45 1.91 -3.13 -17.22
N VAL A 46 1.86 -4.05 -16.25
CA VAL A 46 3.04 -4.49 -15.49
C VAL A 46 3.54 -5.84 -16.03
N THR A 47 4.72 -5.86 -16.68
CA THR A 47 5.29 -7.03 -17.36
C THR A 47 6.59 -7.54 -16.70
N GLY A 48 7.27 -8.52 -17.32
CA GLY A 48 8.49 -9.18 -16.82
C GLY A 48 8.28 -10.62 -16.34
N ASP A 49 9.34 -11.28 -15.90
CA ASP A 49 9.40 -12.74 -15.70
C ASP A 49 8.69 -13.29 -14.45
N ILE A 50 8.56 -14.61 -14.35
CA ILE A 50 8.05 -15.28 -13.15
C ILE A 50 8.98 -14.94 -11.96
N GLY A 51 8.40 -14.52 -10.84
CA GLY A 51 9.14 -14.06 -9.66
C GLY A 51 9.50 -12.56 -9.63
N SER A 52 9.35 -11.81 -10.73
CA SER A 52 9.78 -10.39 -10.84
C SER A 52 9.02 -9.37 -10.00
N GLY A 53 8.17 -9.79 -9.05
CA GLY A 53 7.44 -8.89 -8.14
C GLY A 53 6.19 -8.21 -8.71
N LYS A 54 5.76 -8.49 -9.96
CA LYS A 54 4.54 -7.89 -10.56
C LYS A 54 3.32 -7.95 -9.64
N SER A 55 2.97 -9.15 -9.18
CA SER A 55 1.83 -9.32 -8.27
C SER A 55 2.07 -8.71 -6.91
N THR A 56 3.32 -8.65 -6.44
CA THR A 56 3.68 -8.00 -5.17
C THR A 56 3.31 -6.52 -5.16
N LEU A 57 3.34 -5.82 -6.31
CA LEU A 57 2.83 -4.46 -6.47
C LEU A 57 1.30 -4.40 -6.46
N VAL A 58 0.62 -5.34 -7.12
CA VAL A 58 -0.85 -5.44 -7.11
C VAL A 58 -1.38 -5.78 -5.72
N ASP A 59 -0.70 -6.67 -5.01
CA ASP A 59 -0.94 -7.03 -3.61
C ASP A 59 -0.68 -5.81 -2.68
N ALA A 60 0.27 -4.92 -3.02
CA ALA A 60 0.49 -3.65 -2.30
C ALA A 60 -0.70 -2.69 -2.45
N ILE A 61 -1.16 -2.44 -3.69
CA ILE A 61 -2.35 -1.63 -3.97
C ILE A 61 -3.58 -2.23 -3.25
N THR A 62 -3.74 -3.55 -3.30
CA THR A 62 -4.83 -4.27 -2.60
C THR A 62 -4.77 -4.07 -1.08
N THR A 63 -3.56 -4.04 -0.50
CA THR A 63 -3.36 -3.83 0.94
C THR A 63 -3.83 -2.45 1.40
N LEU A 64 -3.74 -1.41 0.56
CA LEU A 64 -4.25 -0.07 0.88
C LEU A 64 -5.77 -0.06 1.12
N PHE A 65 -6.53 -0.95 0.48
CA PHE A 65 -8.00 -0.94 0.48
C PHE A 65 -8.67 -2.11 1.20
N VAL A 66 -7.94 -3.18 1.54
CA VAL A 66 -8.53 -4.41 2.10
C VAL A 66 -7.83 -4.77 3.42
N PRO A 67 -8.56 -5.03 4.52
CA PRO A 67 -7.93 -5.40 5.78
C PRO A 67 -7.22 -6.75 5.64
N ALA A 68 -6.04 -6.88 6.26
CA ALA A 68 -5.14 -8.03 6.07
C ALA A 68 -5.74 -9.42 6.38
N HIS A 69 -6.84 -9.52 7.12
CA HIS A 69 -7.57 -10.78 7.35
C HIS A 69 -8.58 -11.15 6.25
N ARG A 70 -8.92 -10.21 5.36
CA ARG A 70 -9.77 -10.40 4.17
C ARG A 70 -9.01 -10.32 2.85
N ALA A 71 -7.81 -9.76 2.87
CA ALA A 71 -6.91 -9.68 1.72
C ALA A 71 -6.58 -11.10 1.21
N ALA A 72 -7.28 -11.53 0.16
CA ALA A 72 -7.04 -12.79 -0.53
C ALA A 72 -5.86 -12.62 -1.50
N PHE A 73 -4.66 -12.46 -0.94
CA PHE A 73 -3.41 -12.29 -1.68
C PHE A 73 -3.29 -13.33 -2.79
N ASN A 74 -3.16 -12.85 -4.03
CA ASN A 74 -2.94 -13.64 -5.23
C ASN A 74 -3.90 -14.83 -5.51
N LYS A 75 -5.21 -14.58 -5.61
CA LYS A 75 -6.21 -15.57 -6.06
C LYS A 75 -6.06 -16.05 -7.53
N ALA A 76 -5.03 -15.61 -8.26
CA ALA A 76 -4.85 -15.88 -9.70
C ALA A 76 -4.11 -17.20 -10.00
N ALA A 77 -3.41 -17.78 -9.02
CA ALA A 77 -2.83 -19.11 -9.08
C ALA A 77 -3.40 -19.97 -7.96
N GLY A 78 -3.67 -21.26 -8.24
CA GLY A 78 -4.33 -22.20 -7.31
C GLY A 78 -3.48 -22.67 -6.13
N ALA A 79 -2.56 -21.84 -5.62
CA ALA A 79 -1.78 -22.14 -4.42
C ALA A 79 -2.67 -22.11 -3.17
N GLU A 80 -2.33 -22.91 -2.14
CA GLU A 80 -3.06 -22.86 -0.88
C GLU A 80 -2.95 -21.48 -0.21
N ARG A 81 -3.96 -21.16 0.60
CA ARG A 81 -4.13 -19.95 1.42
C ARG A 81 -3.03 -19.73 2.49
N LYS A 82 -1.93 -20.49 2.44
CA LYS A 82 -0.92 -20.71 3.47
C LYS A 82 0.41 -20.00 3.20
N GLU A 83 0.77 -19.80 1.93
CA GLU A 83 2.13 -19.33 1.56
C GLU A 83 2.31 -17.81 1.72
N ARG A 84 1.26 -17.03 1.48
CA ARG A 84 1.33 -15.55 1.39
C ARG A 84 0.52 -14.87 2.48
N SER A 85 1.16 -14.76 3.64
CA SER A 85 0.70 -13.92 4.75
C SER A 85 1.25 -12.49 4.60
N LEU A 86 0.65 -11.51 5.28
CA LEU A 86 1.23 -10.17 5.39
C LEU A 86 2.67 -10.20 5.94
N ARG A 87 2.98 -11.12 6.87
CA ARG A 87 4.35 -11.35 7.36
C ARG A 87 5.31 -11.76 6.24
N SER A 88 4.86 -12.58 5.29
CA SER A 88 5.65 -12.99 4.12
C SER A 88 6.06 -11.80 3.25
N TYR A 89 5.21 -10.78 3.14
CA TYR A 89 5.54 -9.52 2.45
C TYR A 89 6.44 -8.60 3.29
N VAL A 90 6.15 -8.42 4.58
CA VAL A 90 6.93 -7.53 5.46
C VAL A 90 8.39 -8.00 5.59
N LEU A 91 8.63 -9.28 5.88
CA LEU A 91 9.98 -9.84 6.02
C LEU A 91 10.60 -10.30 4.68
N GLY A 92 9.81 -10.34 3.61
CA GLY A 92 10.28 -10.66 2.26
C GLY A 92 10.78 -12.09 2.12
N TYR A 93 9.93 -13.06 2.42
CA TYR A 93 10.24 -14.48 2.20
C TYR A 93 10.29 -14.77 0.68
N TYR A 94 11.45 -15.19 0.18
CA TYR A 94 11.71 -15.33 -1.28
C TYR A 94 12.17 -16.72 -1.73
N LYS A 95 12.67 -17.55 -0.81
CA LYS A 95 12.95 -18.97 -0.99
C LYS A 95 12.69 -19.73 0.31
N THR A 96 12.58 -21.05 0.23
CA THR A 96 12.50 -21.93 1.39
C THR A 96 13.64 -22.93 1.32
N GLU A 97 14.50 -22.94 2.34
CA GLU A 97 15.58 -23.91 2.45
C GLU A 97 15.08 -25.16 3.16
N ARG A 98 15.59 -26.34 2.78
CA ARG A 98 15.34 -27.59 3.49
C ARG A 98 16.51 -27.82 4.43
N SER A 99 16.23 -28.12 5.70
CA SER A 99 17.28 -28.58 6.62
C SER A 99 17.79 -29.94 6.17
N GLU A 100 19.11 -30.11 6.10
CA GLU A 100 19.74 -31.43 5.88
C GLU A 100 19.51 -32.38 7.08
N PHE A 101 19.16 -31.82 8.24
CA PHE A 101 19.04 -32.54 9.52
C PHE A 101 17.60 -32.63 10.06
N GLY A 102 16.57 -32.36 9.24
CA GLY A 102 15.19 -32.53 9.67
C GLY A 102 14.10 -32.24 8.62
N PRO A 103 12.85 -32.68 8.85
CA PRO A 103 11.76 -32.57 7.88
C PRO A 103 11.17 -31.14 7.74
N SER A 104 11.71 -30.15 8.44
CA SER A 104 11.27 -28.76 8.38
C SER A 104 11.97 -27.97 7.29
N SER A 105 11.19 -27.24 6.49
CA SER A 105 11.69 -26.26 5.53
C SER A 105 11.52 -24.85 6.11
N THR A 106 12.59 -24.06 6.11
CA THR A 106 12.64 -22.72 6.71
C THR A 106 12.59 -21.64 5.63
N PRO A 107 11.65 -20.68 5.70
CA PRO A 107 11.59 -19.57 4.76
C PRO A 107 12.75 -18.59 5.02
N VAL A 108 13.48 -18.25 3.97
CA VAL A 108 14.59 -17.29 4.04
C VAL A 108 14.06 -15.89 3.79
N ALA A 109 14.33 -15.00 4.74
CA ALA A 109 13.89 -13.61 4.73
C ALA A 109 14.95 -12.69 4.09
N LEU A 110 14.48 -11.61 3.46
CA LEU A 110 15.33 -10.47 3.08
C LEU A 110 15.52 -9.49 4.24
N ARG A 111 14.60 -9.50 5.23
CA ARG A 111 14.52 -8.56 6.35
C ARG A 111 14.19 -9.25 7.66
N ASP A 112 14.46 -8.55 8.75
CA ASP A 112 14.31 -9.03 10.13
C ASP A 112 13.32 -8.17 10.94
N HIS A 113 13.31 -8.34 12.26
CA HIS A 113 12.51 -7.56 13.21
C HIS A 113 12.90 -6.08 13.34
N ASN A 114 14.14 -5.70 13.00
CA ASN A 114 14.60 -4.30 13.02
C ASN A 114 14.19 -3.52 11.77
N SER A 115 13.56 -4.20 10.81
CA SER A 115 13.15 -3.64 9.53
C SER A 115 11.69 -3.18 9.55
N TYR A 116 11.42 -2.05 8.91
CA TYR A 116 10.06 -1.58 8.63
C TYR A 116 9.76 -1.63 7.12
N SER A 117 8.47 -1.73 6.78
CA SER A 117 7.95 -1.66 5.42
C SER A 117 6.99 -0.49 5.28
N VAL A 118 6.94 0.12 4.10
CA VAL A 118 5.95 1.17 3.78
C VAL A 118 5.32 0.88 2.42
N VAL A 119 3.99 0.95 2.35
CA VAL A 119 3.21 0.97 1.11
C VAL A 119 2.45 2.29 1.07
N LEU A 120 2.58 3.04 -0.02
CA LEU A 120 2.02 4.39 -0.17
C LEU A 120 1.39 4.52 -1.56
N GLY A 121 0.15 4.98 -1.63
CA GLY A 121 -0.56 5.31 -2.88
C GLY A 121 -1.06 6.76 -2.85
N VAL A 122 -0.65 7.56 -3.82
CA VAL A 122 -1.20 8.89 -4.10
C VAL A 122 -2.32 8.72 -5.12
N PHE A 123 -3.52 9.20 -4.78
CA PHE A 123 -4.70 9.16 -5.62
C PHE A 123 -5.11 10.58 -6.01
N PHE A 124 -5.29 10.82 -7.29
CA PHE A 124 -5.67 12.12 -7.84
C PHE A 124 -7.08 12.06 -8.43
N ASN A 125 -7.90 13.07 -8.10
CA ASN A 125 -9.21 13.30 -8.70
C ASN A 125 -9.13 14.55 -9.58
N LYS A 126 -8.91 14.31 -10.88
CA LYS A 126 -8.64 15.33 -11.90
C LYS A 126 -9.80 16.32 -12.06
N GLY A 127 -11.05 15.88 -11.89
CA GLY A 127 -12.24 16.73 -11.95
C GLY A 127 -12.33 17.78 -10.82
N TYR A 128 -11.82 17.46 -9.63
CA TYR A 128 -11.86 18.35 -8.45
C TYR A 128 -10.50 18.93 -8.06
N ASN A 129 -9.43 18.58 -8.79
CA ASN A 129 -8.02 18.89 -8.47
C ASN A 129 -7.61 18.47 -7.03
N GLN A 130 -8.13 17.35 -6.53
CA GLN A 130 -7.87 16.85 -5.18
C GLN A 130 -6.88 15.68 -5.18
N LYS A 131 -5.89 15.71 -4.28
CA LYS A 131 -4.98 14.58 -4.03
C LYS A 131 -5.17 14.05 -2.62
N ILE A 132 -5.27 12.72 -2.51
CA ILE A 132 -5.28 12.00 -1.24
C ILE A 132 -4.16 10.98 -1.26
N THR A 133 -3.29 10.99 -0.24
CA THR A 133 -2.34 9.90 -0.02
C THR A 133 -2.90 8.91 1.00
N LEU A 134 -2.86 7.63 0.65
CA LEU A 134 -3.10 6.52 1.57
C LEU A 134 -1.77 5.80 1.80
N ALA A 135 -1.39 5.58 3.06
CA ALA A 135 -0.18 4.81 3.36
C ALA A 135 -0.35 3.87 4.56
N GLN A 136 0.45 2.82 4.59
CA GLN A 136 0.54 1.86 5.69
C GLN A 136 1.99 1.56 6.01
N VAL A 137 2.34 1.67 7.30
CA VAL A 137 3.67 1.36 7.83
C VAL A 137 3.58 0.07 8.64
N PHE A 138 4.46 -0.88 8.38
CA PHE A 138 4.48 -2.21 8.99
C PHE A 138 5.83 -2.50 9.65
N TRP A 139 5.82 -3.26 10.75
CA TRP A 139 7.04 -3.76 11.39
C TRP A 139 6.76 -5.04 12.18
N CYS A 140 7.79 -5.77 12.61
CA CYS A 140 7.63 -7.00 13.39
C CYS A 140 8.34 -6.89 14.74
N LYS A 141 7.62 -6.68 15.84
CA LYS A 141 8.20 -6.78 17.20
C LYS A 141 8.73 -8.20 17.48
N ASP A 142 7.92 -9.21 17.15
CA ASP A 142 8.16 -10.59 17.55
C ASP A 142 8.58 -11.51 16.39
N LYS A 143 9.33 -12.57 16.72
CA LYS A 143 9.70 -13.67 15.81
C LYS A 143 8.51 -14.52 15.35
N GLN A 144 7.34 -14.37 15.99
CA GLN A 144 6.08 -15.03 15.64
C GLN A 144 4.93 -14.01 15.59
N GLY A 145 3.72 -14.43 15.21
CA GLY A 145 2.55 -13.54 15.09
C GLY A 145 2.48 -12.74 13.78
N GLN A 146 1.47 -11.87 13.66
CA GLN A 146 1.36 -10.91 12.55
C GLN A 146 2.31 -9.72 12.78
N PRO A 147 2.73 -8.99 11.72
CA PRO A 147 3.35 -7.68 11.87
C PRO A 147 2.42 -6.74 12.64
N ASP A 148 2.96 -5.72 13.30
CA ASP A 148 2.22 -4.52 13.67
C ASP A 148 2.01 -3.62 12.45
N ARG A 149 1.10 -2.64 12.55
CA ARG A 149 0.96 -1.57 11.56
C ARG A 149 0.25 -0.34 12.12
N TYR A 150 0.45 0.81 11.47
CA TYR A 150 -0.48 1.94 11.51
C TYR A 150 -0.73 2.47 10.09
N TYR A 151 -1.83 3.20 9.93
CA TYR A 151 -2.35 3.67 8.66
C TYR A 151 -2.34 5.20 8.63
N ILE A 152 -2.21 5.79 7.45
CA ILE A 152 -2.18 7.23 7.22
C ILE A 152 -3.15 7.60 6.09
N VAL A 153 -3.92 8.67 6.30
CA VAL A 153 -4.63 9.39 5.23
C VAL A 153 -4.13 10.82 5.22
N ALA A 154 -3.69 11.34 4.07
CA ALA A 154 -3.22 12.72 3.93
C ALA A 154 -3.94 13.44 2.80
N LYS A 155 -4.17 14.75 2.95
CA LYS A 155 -4.85 15.62 1.97
C LYS A 155 -3.87 16.26 0.97
N THR A 156 -2.66 15.70 0.93
CA THR A 156 -1.46 16.16 0.22
C THR A 156 -0.73 14.95 -0.37
N PRO A 157 0.06 15.10 -1.45
CA PRO A 157 0.84 14.02 -2.04
C PRO A 157 2.13 13.76 -1.24
N LEU A 158 2.16 12.72 -0.41
CA LEU A 158 3.37 12.34 0.34
C LEU A 158 4.29 11.44 -0.50
N THR A 159 5.55 11.34 -0.08
CA THR A 159 6.57 10.41 -0.59
C THR A 159 7.20 9.62 0.56
N ILE A 160 7.63 8.38 0.31
CA ILE A 160 8.35 7.58 1.29
C ILE A 160 9.70 8.21 1.63
N SER A 161 10.40 8.76 0.63
CA SER A 161 11.73 9.34 0.81
C SER A 161 11.74 10.57 1.73
N GLN A 162 10.75 11.47 1.63
CA GLN A 162 10.71 12.69 2.46
C GLN A 162 10.03 12.46 3.82
N HIS A 163 8.91 11.73 3.87
CA HIS A 163 8.04 11.69 5.06
C HIS A 163 8.21 10.41 5.89
N PHE A 164 8.75 9.34 5.29
CA PHE A 164 8.92 8.03 5.91
C PHE A 164 10.39 7.60 6.00
N SER A 165 11.32 8.56 5.96
CA SER A 165 12.75 8.37 6.18
C SER A 165 13.33 9.52 7.03
N GLY A 166 14.62 9.49 7.34
CA GLY A 166 15.31 10.56 8.09
C GLY A 166 15.05 10.61 9.60
N PHE A 167 14.02 9.93 10.09
CA PHE A 167 13.53 9.96 11.48
C PHE A 167 14.44 9.33 12.56
N GLY A 168 15.65 8.87 12.21
CA GLY A 168 16.53 8.14 13.13
C GLY A 168 16.34 6.63 13.07
N SER A 169 16.34 5.96 14.23
CA SER A 169 16.35 4.48 14.34
C SER A 169 15.11 3.86 14.99
N ASP A 170 14.17 4.65 15.52
CA ASP A 170 12.93 4.16 16.14
C ASP A 170 11.69 4.60 15.35
N LEU A 171 10.76 3.67 15.13
CA LEU A 171 9.44 3.95 14.55
C LEU A 171 8.58 4.83 15.45
N GLY A 172 8.90 4.91 16.75
CA GLY A 172 8.39 5.93 17.66
C GLY A 172 8.71 7.35 17.20
N ASP A 173 9.89 7.58 16.63
CA ASP A 173 10.30 8.89 16.09
C ASP A 173 9.68 9.18 14.72
N LEU A 174 9.57 8.18 13.83
CA LEU A 174 8.77 8.31 12.60
C LEU A 174 7.34 8.75 12.93
N LYS A 175 6.73 8.14 13.95
CA LYS A 175 5.37 8.46 14.37
C LYS A 175 5.23 9.82 15.07
N LYS A 176 6.33 10.40 15.61
CA LYS A 176 6.38 11.81 16.05
C LYS A 176 6.49 12.75 14.85
N GLN A 177 7.39 12.46 13.91
CA GLN A 177 7.59 13.23 12.67
C GLN A 177 6.28 13.36 11.88
N LEU A 178 5.61 12.23 11.60
CA LEU A 178 4.32 12.24 10.92
C LEU A 178 3.21 12.98 11.70
N ARG A 179 3.28 13.07 13.03
CA ARG A 179 2.32 13.83 13.86
C ARG A 179 2.57 15.34 13.88
N ALA A 180 3.68 15.82 13.32
CA ALA A 180 3.95 17.25 13.14
C ALA A 180 3.40 17.79 11.80
N GLU A 181 2.86 16.92 10.94
CA GLU A 181 2.29 17.28 9.64
C GLU A 181 0.79 17.54 9.74
N ASP A 182 0.37 18.81 9.78
CA ASP A 182 -1.05 19.24 9.83
C ASP A 182 -1.92 18.68 8.68
N SER A 183 -1.30 18.13 7.63
CA SER A 183 -1.97 17.64 6.42
C SER A 183 -2.37 16.16 6.45
N LEU A 184 -2.01 15.40 7.50
CA LEU A 184 -2.28 13.96 7.61
C LEU A 184 -2.89 13.50 8.94
N ASP A 185 -3.69 12.45 8.86
CA ASP A 185 -4.34 11.77 9.97
C ASP A 185 -3.74 10.35 10.14
N ILE A 186 -3.38 9.94 11.38
CA ILE A 186 -2.81 8.61 11.68
C ILE A 186 -3.81 7.75 12.46
N PHE A 187 -3.99 6.50 12.02
CA PHE A 187 -4.92 5.53 12.61
C PHE A 187 -4.21 4.25 13.06
N GLU A 188 -4.62 3.69 14.20
CA GLU A 188 -4.12 2.40 14.69
C GLU A 188 -4.92 1.21 14.10
N THR A 189 -6.16 1.45 13.63
CA THR A 189 -7.08 0.38 13.22
C THR A 189 -7.61 0.57 11.78
N PHE A 190 -7.77 -0.54 11.05
CA PHE A 190 -8.31 -0.50 9.70
C PHE A 190 -9.73 0.10 9.62
N PRO A 191 -10.68 -0.19 10.53
CA PRO A 191 -12.03 0.39 10.43
C PRO A 191 -12.02 1.93 10.44
N GLN A 192 -11.25 2.56 11.34
CA GLN A 192 -11.13 4.02 11.44
C GLN A 192 -10.51 4.61 10.16
N TYR A 193 -9.37 4.05 9.74
CA TYR A 193 -8.70 4.39 8.48
C TYR A 193 -9.63 4.27 7.27
N SER A 194 -10.44 3.20 7.22
CA SER A 194 -11.35 2.94 6.11
C SER A 194 -12.53 3.89 6.05
N ALA A 195 -13.10 4.26 7.21
CA ALA A 195 -14.12 5.28 7.29
C ALA A 195 -13.57 6.63 6.78
N GLU A 196 -12.34 6.98 7.15
CA GLU A 196 -11.72 8.23 6.68
C GLU A 196 -11.40 8.21 5.18
N PHE A 197 -10.74 7.17 4.63
CA PHE A 197 -10.45 7.17 3.20
C PHE A 197 -11.72 7.10 2.35
N MET A 198 -12.76 6.37 2.78
CA MET A 198 -14.05 6.36 2.10
C MET A 198 -14.72 7.73 2.13
N ARG A 199 -14.63 8.45 3.26
CA ARG A 199 -15.11 9.83 3.38
C ARG A 199 -14.35 10.78 2.45
N GLN A 200 -13.02 10.70 2.38
CA GLN A 200 -12.21 11.51 1.46
C GLN A 200 -12.49 11.18 -0.02
N PHE A 201 -12.76 9.91 -0.34
CA PHE A 201 -13.07 9.48 -1.70
C PHE A 201 -14.54 9.72 -2.11
N GLY A 202 -15.39 10.23 -1.21
CA GLY A 202 -16.84 10.40 -1.46
C GLY A 202 -17.63 9.09 -1.51
N ILE A 203 -17.05 7.97 -1.06
CA ILE A 203 -17.67 6.65 -1.07
C ILE A 203 -18.73 6.58 0.03
N GLN A 204 -19.99 6.66 -0.36
CA GLN A 204 -21.12 6.54 0.58
C GLN A 204 -21.24 5.10 1.09
N HIS A 205 -21.28 4.93 2.41
CA HIS A 205 -21.80 3.71 3.01
C HIS A 205 -23.29 3.57 2.70
N LYS A 206 -23.67 2.59 1.88
CA LYS A 206 -25.00 1.99 2.02
C LYS A 206 -25.05 1.29 3.38
N GLN A 207 -25.76 1.89 4.33
CA GLN A 207 -26.29 1.14 5.46
C GLN A 207 -27.26 0.07 4.93
N ALA A 208 -27.29 -1.07 5.62
CA ALA A 208 -28.19 -2.19 5.40
C ALA A 208 -28.98 -2.42 6.69
#